data_AF-A0A0A1TNP1-F1
#
_entry.id   AF-A0A0A1TNP1-F1
#
_cell.length_a   1.000
_cell.length_b   1.000
_cell.length_c   1.000
_cell.angle_alpha   90.00
_cell.angle_beta   90.00
_cell.angle_gamma   90.00
#
_symmetry.space_group_name_H-M   'P 1'
#
loop_
_entity.id
_entity.type
_entity.pdbx_description
1 polymer ?
#
loop_
_entity_poly.entity_id
_entity_poly.type
_entity_poly.pdbx_seq_one_letter_code
_entity_poly.pdbx_strand_id
1 'polypeptide(L)'
;MGSSSKKKAEKKKDFQKPKFKVGKDKAKPSNFTDTSFKSRAIVMGHQSLSTAAPDILQQFKHNMSLASSSKSDKQRKEALAYLTTQLSAEPQINPVGTAAVLAKLLPLISDTYTPVRSQLLKLLQTLPAAGVAPAVDNAAMFVRAGMTHLSNDISNDALSVMDWLLLTAGDQLVSCPGGWVKTLNTFCAMMGWIPTTVKGGWTAGSAGRTSLKAKDALNRARQMTTLTNFLRTGFKEESILPWSPLQYWDNLYTTPRETNPFNYVNLSGARRDEDGEMYVDSESRKQIFHKRFYESFAKGVEQIKKEGGVGGRAAAGLEQVISAAMKDYRTSAAIDTKDLLELW
;
A
#
# COMPACT_ATOMS: atom_id res chain seq x y z
N MET A 1 -59.45 71.00 20.92
CA MET A 1 -60.17 70.01 20.08
C MET A 1 -59.19 69.29 19.15
N GLY A 2 -58.39 68.32 19.64
CA GLY A 2 -57.30 67.73 18.83
C GLY A 2 -56.76 66.37 19.26
N SER A 3 -57.50 65.60 20.06
CA SER A 3 -57.07 64.29 20.57
C SER A 3 -57.72 63.09 19.86
N SER A 4 -58.67 63.31 18.95
CA SER A 4 -59.45 62.22 18.31
C SER A 4 -58.85 61.70 17.00
N SER A 5 -58.11 62.54 16.25
CA SER A 5 -57.52 62.16 14.96
C SER A 5 -56.25 61.31 15.11
N LYS A 6 -55.41 61.60 16.11
CA LYS A 6 -54.22 60.80 16.46
C LYS A 6 -54.62 59.40 16.98
N LYS A 7 -55.57 59.32 17.91
CA LYS A 7 -56.12 58.03 18.39
C LYS A 7 -56.81 57.23 17.28
N LYS A 8 -57.49 57.89 16.33
CA LYS A 8 -58.05 57.22 15.13
C LYS A 8 -56.96 56.72 14.18
N ALA A 9 -55.87 57.48 14.01
CA ALA A 9 -54.75 57.08 13.15
C ALA A 9 -53.94 55.92 13.73
N GLU A 10 -53.76 55.86 15.05
CA GLU A 10 -53.14 54.74 15.76
C GLU A 10 -53.99 53.47 15.65
N LYS A 11 -55.31 53.55 15.89
CA LYS A 11 -56.24 52.43 15.64
C LYS A 11 -56.24 51.97 14.17
N LYS A 12 -55.96 52.87 13.22
CA LYS A 12 -55.86 52.55 11.78
C LYS A 12 -54.56 51.83 11.40
N LYS A 13 -53.53 51.92 12.24
CA LYS A 13 -52.27 51.16 12.10
C LYS A 13 -52.37 49.77 12.70
N ASP A 14 -53.17 49.59 13.76
CA ASP A 14 -53.36 48.30 14.45
C ASP A 14 -54.01 47.20 13.57
N PHE A 15 -54.81 47.57 12.57
CA PHE A 15 -55.55 46.60 11.74
C PHE A 15 -55.33 46.81 10.24
N GLN A 16 -54.08 46.92 9.80
CA GLN A 16 -53.76 46.96 8.36
C GLN A 16 -53.77 45.55 7.76
N LYS A 17 -54.81 45.21 7.00
CA LYS A 17 -54.83 44.00 6.17
C LYS A 17 -53.87 44.20 4.97
N PRO A 18 -52.92 43.28 4.75
CA PRO A 18 -52.04 43.33 3.57
C PRO A 18 -52.87 43.32 2.28
N LYS A 19 -52.54 44.19 1.33
CA LYS A 19 -53.21 44.24 0.02
C LYS A 19 -53.00 42.91 -0.71
N PHE A 20 -54.10 42.28 -1.16
CA PHE A 20 -54.07 41.02 -1.90
C PHE A 20 -53.20 41.18 -3.16
N LYS A 21 -52.07 40.48 -3.20
CA LYS A 21 -51.25 40.33 -4.41
C LYS A 21 -51.69 39.04 -5.09
N VAL A 22 -52.33 39.17 -6.24
CA VAL A 22 -52.81 38.03 -7.05
C VAL A 22 -51.61 37.16 -7.43
N GLY A 23 -51.73 35.83 -7.28
CA GLY A 23 -50.69 34.86 -7.61
C GLY A 23 -49.74 34.44 -6.46
N LYS A 24 -49.96 34.92 -5.22
CA LYS A 24 -49.25 34.42 -4.02
C LYS A 24 -50.21 33.69 -3.09
N ASP A 25 -49.69 32.73 -2.34
CA ASP A 25 -50.47 31.99 -1.36
C ASP A 25 -51.17 32.93 -0.38
N LYS A 26 -52.43 32.59 -0.08
CA LYS A 26 -53.27 33.36 0.83
C LYS A 26 -52.55 33.49 2.17
N ALA A 27 -52.32 34.74 2.61
CA ALA A 27 -51.66 35.00 3.88
C ALA A 27 -52.42 34.32 5.03
N LYS A 28 -51.67 33.68 5.94
CA LYS A 28 -52.22 33.07 7.15
C LYS A 28 -52.96 34.13 7.97
N PRO A 29 -54.12 33.81 8.57
CA PRO A 29 -54.91 34.78 9.31
C PRO A 29 -54.15 35.34 10.52
N SER A 30 -54.48 36.55 10.99
CA SER A 30 -53.69 37.25 12.01
C SER A 30 -53.68 36.59 13.39
N ASN A 31 -54.60 35.65 13.63
CA ASN A 31 -54.68 34.81 14.82
C ASN A 31 -54.07 33.41 14.60
N PHE A 32 -53.38 33.18 13.49
CA PHE A 32 -52.73 31.91 13.19
C PHE A 32 -51.50 31.74 14.07
N THR A 33 -51.56 30.79 15.00
CA THR A 33 -50.39 30.33 15.75
C THR A 33 -49.64 29.29 14.92
N ASP A 34 -48.40 29.61 14.53
CA ASP A 34 -47.54 28.66 13.83
C ASP A 34 -46.92 27.68 14.83
N THR A 35 -47.37 26.42 14.81
CA THR A 35 -46.86 25.34 15.67
C THR A 35 -45.65 24.63 15.07
N SER A 36 -45.10 25.13 13.95
CA SER A 36 -43.87 24.57 13.39
C SER A 36 -42.67 25.01 14.21
N PHE A 37 -42.10 24.07 14.95
CA PHE A 37 -40.79 24.22 15.58
C PHE A 37 -39.82 23.17 15.03
N LYS A 38 -38.54 23.49 15.02
CA LYS A 38 -37.46 22.55 14.68
C LYS A 38 -36.62 22.34 15.92
N SER A 39 -36.67 21.15 16.49
CA SER A 39 -35.71 20.72 17.51
C SER A 39 -34.58 19.94 16.85
N ARG A 40 -33.34 20.17 17.29
CA ARG A 40 -32.16 19.38 16.91
C ARG A 40 -31.58 18.79 18.19
N ALA A 41 -31.29 17.49 18.16
CA ALA A 41 -30.61 16.84 19.26
C ALA A 41 -29.12 17.21 19.25
N ILE A 42 -28.57 17.51 20.42
CA ILE A 42 -27.12 17.67 20.59
C ILE A 42 -26.56 16.28 20.86
N VAL A 43 -25.77 15.76 19.92
CA VAL A 43 -25.03 14.51 20.13
C VAL A 43 -23.70 14.87 20.80
N MET A 44 -23.56 14.49 22.06
CA MET A 44 -22.31 14.66 22.81
C MET A 44 -21.34 13.56 22.43
N GLY A 45 -20.04 13.86 22.40
CA GLY A 45 -19.02 12.83 22.15
C GLY A 45 -19.04 11.77 23.25
N HIS A 46 -19.11 10.49 22.88
CA HIS A 46 -19.04 9.39 23.84
C HIS A 46 -17.67 9.36 24.53
N GLN A 47 -17.63 9.70 25.81
CA GLN A 47 -16.49 9.40 26.67
C GLN A 47 -16.63 7.97 27.17
N SER A 48 -15.60 7.14 27.01
CA SER A 48 -15.61 5.73 27.44
C SER A 48 -15.43 5.64 28.96
N LEU A 49 -16.39 6.17 29.72
CA LEU A 49 -16.47 6.15 31.17
C LEU A 49 -17.45 5.04 31.59
N SER A 50 -17.06 3.78 31.39
CA SER A 50 -17.82 2.62 31.87
C SER A 50 -17.07 1.97 33.03
N THR A 51 -17.80 1.53 34.06
CA THR A 51 -17.26 0.70 35.14
C THR A 51 -17.09 -0.76 34.73
N ALA A 52 -17.73 -1.19 33.63
CA ALA A 52 -17.55 -2.51 33.06
C ALA A 52 -16.31 -2.54 32.15
N ALA A 53 -15.51 -3.60 32.26
CA ALA A 53 -14.33 -3.81 31.44
C ALA A 53 -14.71 -3.78 29.94
N PRO A 54 -13.98 -3.04 29.09
CA PRO A 54 -14.31 -2.99 27.66
C PRO A 54 -14.13 -4.37 27.02
N ASP A 55 -15.00 -4.72 26.07
CA ASP A 55 -14.91 -5.97 25.31
C ASP A 55 -13.59 -6.05 24.52
N ILE A 56 -13.04 -7.25 24.37
CA ILE A 56 -11.75 -7.51 23.70
C ILE A 56 -11.77 -6.94 22.28
N LEU A 57 -12.88 -7.12 21.55
CA LEU A 57 -13.04 -6.58 20.20
C LEU A 57 -13.03 -5.06 20.20
N GLN A 58 -13.67 -4.41 21.18
CA GLN A 58 -13.68 -2.95 21.31
C GLN A 58 -12.29 -2.41 21.66
N GLN A 59 -11.57 -3.06 22.58
CA GLN A 59 -10.19 -2.69 22.93
C GLN A 59 -9.26 -2.84 21.72
N PHE A 60 -9.41 -3.93 20.95
CA PHE A 60 -8.62 -4.15 19.74
C PHE A 60 -8.87 -3.05 18.71
N LYS A 61 -10.14 -2.77 18.39
CA LYS A 61 -10.51 -1.70 17.44
C LYS A 61 -10.06 -0.32 17.92
N HIS A 62 -10.14 -0.05 19.22
CA HIS A 62 -9.67 1.19 19.81
C HIS A 62 -8.15 1.36 19.64
N ASN A 63 -7.36 0.36 20.02
CA ASN A 63 -5.90 0.39 19.86
C ASN A 63 -5.49 0.47 18.38
N MET A 64 -6.20 -0.21 17.48
CA MET A 64 -5.99 -0.10 16.05
C MET A 64 -6.27 1.32 15.51
N SER A 65 -7.32 1.98 16.02
CA SER A 65 -7.55 3.39 15.75
C SER A 65 -6.40 4.25 16.29
N LEU A 66 -5.99 4.07 17.54
CA LEU A 66 -4.91 4.83 18.16
C LEU A 66 -3.58 4.69 17.41
N ALA A 67 -3.24 3.48 16.97
CA ALA A 67 -2.05 3.20 16.19
C ALA A 67 -2.03 3.98 14.88
N SER A 68 -3.17 4.09 14.19
CA SER A 68 -3.26 4.78 12.89
C SER A 68 -3.50 6.29 12.96
N SER A 69 -4.18 6.78 14.01
CA SER A 69 -4.69 8.17 14.03
C SER A 69 -4.15 9.03 15.17
N SER A 70 -3.43 8.47 16.15
CA SER A 70 -2.91 9.29 17.25
C SER A 70 -1.79 10.21 16.80
N LYS A 71 -1.86 11.47 17.21
CA LYS A 71 -0.78 12.46 17.04
C LYS A 71 0.42 12.18 17.94
N SER A 72 0.27 11.35 18.97
CA SER A 72 1.34 11.02 19.92
C SER A 72 2.10 9.79 19.46
N ASP A 73 3.38 9.94 19.17
CA ASP A 73 4.26 8.85 18.72
C ASP A 73 4.36 7.74 19.76
N LYS A 74 4.41 8.11 21.04
CA LYS A 74 4.39 7.15 22.16
C LYS A 74 3.08 6.37 22.15
N GLN A 75 1.94 7.02 21.96
CA GLN A 75 0.64 6.34 21.93
C GLN A 75 0.51 5.40 20.73
N ARG A 76 1.01 5.79 19.54
CA ARG A 76 1.04 4.90 18.38
C ARG A 76 1.88 3.65 18.65
N LYS A 77 3.09 3.81 19.21
CA LYS A 77 3.99 2.70 19.56
C LYS A 77 3.36 1.76 20.59
N GLU A 78 2.80 2.29 21.69
CA GLU A 78 2.19 1.46 22.73
C GLU A 78 0.92 0.74 22.22
N ALA A 79 0.13 1.39 21.36
CA ALA A 79 -1.02 0.75 20.72
C ALA A 79 -0.58 -0.40 19.80
N LEU A 80 0.49 -0.23 19.01
CA LEU A 80 1.08 -1.31 18.21
C LEU A 80 1.62 -2.45 19.09
N ALA A 81 2.23 -2.12 20.23
CA ALA A 81 2.72 -3.13 21.18
C ALA A 81 1.56 -3.97 21.75
N TYR A 82 0.48 -3.33 22.17
CA TYR A 82 -0.74 -4.03 22.60
C TYR A 82 -1.28 -4.96 21.52
N LEU A 83 -1.41 -4.47 20.27
CA LEU A 83 -1.89 -5.29 19.15
C LEU A 83 -0.96 -6.47 18.87
N THR A 84 0.36 -6.27 18.97
CA THR A 84 1.34 -7.34 18.82
C THR A 84 1.11 -8.42 19.87
N THR A 85 0.93 -8.06 21.14
CA THR A 85 0.64 -9.02 22.22
C THR A 85 -0.63 -9.82 21.97
N GLN A 86 -1.70 -9.18 21.49
CA GLN A 86 -2.96 -9.88 21.16
C GLN A 86 -2.80 -10.84 19.98
N LEU A 87 -2.05 -10.44 18.96
CA LEU A 87 -1.80 -11.26 17.78
C LEU A 87 -0.79 -12.39 18.01
N SER A 88 0.04 -12.28 19.05
CA SER A 88 0.98 -13.32 19.49
C SER A 88 0.42 -14.26 20.57
N ALA A 89 -0.79 -14.00 21.09
CA ALA A 89 -1.43 -14.85 22.07
C ALA A 89 -1.78 -16.22 21.47
N GLU A 90 -1.88 -17.25 22.32
CA GLU A 90 -2.31 -18.59 21.92
C GLU A 90 -3.60 -18.95 22.69
N PRO A 91 -4.76 -19.07 22.02
CA PRO A 91 -5.01 -18.88 20.57
C PRO A 91 -4.94 -17.41 20.12
N GLN A 92 -4.62 -17.18 18.84
CA GLN A 92 -4.47 -15.85 18.26
C GLN A 92 -5.78 -15.04 18.33
N ILE A 93 -5.71 -13.83 18.89
CA ILE A 93 -6.86 -12.93 19.00
C ILE A 93 -6.81 -11.89 17.88
N ASN A 94 -7.50 -12.18 16.77
CA ASN A 94 -7.65 -11.25 15.64
C ASN A 94 -9.12 -11.10 15.22
N PRO A 95 -9.91 -10.27 15.92
CA PRO A 95 -11.35 -10.14 15.67
C PRO A 95 -11.71 -9.39 14.40
N VAL A 96 -10.75 -8.73 13.73
CA VAL A 96 -10.97 -7.93 12.51
C VAL A 96 -10.38 -8.56 11.25
N GLY A 97 -9.54 -9.59 11.40
CA GLY A 97 -8.85 -10.27 10.30
C GLY A 97 -7.61 -9.54 9.79
N THR A 98 -6.66 -10.30 9.23
CA THR A 98 -5.35 -9.81 8.77
C THR A 98 -5.46 -8.72 7.71
N ALA A 99 -6.40 -8.83 6.77
CA ALA A 99 -6.60 -7.83 5.71
C ALA A 99 -6.95 -6.44 6.28
N ALA A 100 -7.82 -6.38 7.29
CA ALA A 100 -8.19 -5.11 7.94
C ALA A 100 -7.01 -4.51 8.70
N VAL A 101 -6.24 -5.36 9.41
CA VAL A 101 -5.01 -4.95 10.12
C VAL A 101 -4.02 -4.31 9.14
N LEU A 102 -3.70 -5.00 8.05
CA LEU A 102 -2.79 -4.52 7.03
C LEU A 102 -3.29 -3.21 6.40
N ALA A 103 -4.56 -3.15 6.00
CA ALA A 103 -5.14 -1.96 5.35
C ALA A 103 -5.02 -0.68 6.21
N LYS A 104 -5.05 -0.80 7.54
CA LYS A 104 -4.95 0.35 8.44
C LYS A 104 -3.53 0.67 8.89
N LEU A 105 -2.66 -0.34 9.03
CA LEU A 105 -1.34 -0.15 9.65
C LEU A 105 -0.19 -0.04 8.64
N LEU A 106 -0.34 -0.52 7.39
CA LEU A 106 0.68 -0.37 6.34
C LEU A 106 1.14 1.07 6.08
N PRO A 107 0.29 2.12 6.15
CA PRO A 107 0.76 3.51 6.03
C PRO A 107 1.83 3.90 7.05
N LEU A 108 1.91 3.23 8.20
CA LEU A 108 2.89 3.50 9.25
C LEU A 108 4.32 3.04 8.89
N ILE A 109 4.52 2.38 7.74
CA ILE A 109 5.86 2.10 7.20
C ILE A 109 6.65 3.39 7.00
N SER A 110 5.97 4.49 6.65
CA SER A 110 6.57 5.82 6.48
C SER A 110 6.43 6.72 7.71
N ASP A 111 6.12 6.16 8.88
CA ASP A 111 6.02 6.94 10.13
C ASP A 111 7.36 7.63 10.44
N THR A 112 7.32 8.88 10.90
CA THR A 112 8.52 9.66 11.20
C THR A 112 9.31 9.10 12.38
N TYR A 113 8.65 8.40 13.31
CA TYR A 113 9.26 7.92 14.54
C TYR A 113 9.73 6.46 14.43
N THR A 114 11.06 6.25 14.55
CA THR A 114 11.68 4.92 14.36
C THR A 114 11.10 3.82 15.25
N PRO A 115 10.85 4.02 16.56
CA PRO A 115 10.24 2.98 17.40
C PRO A 115 8.84 2.54 16.96
N VAL A 116 8.05 3.41 16.30
CA VAL A 116 6.75 3.03 15.73
C VAL A 116 6.98 2.08 14.56
N ARG A 117 7.90 2.40 13.63
CA ARG A 117 8.25 1.53 12.50
C ARG A 117 8.81 0.18 12.95
N SER A 118 9.69 0.18 13.96
CA SER A 118 10.24 -1.06 14.51
C SER A 118 9.17 -1.92 15.19
N GLN A 119 8.22 -1.31 15.91
CA GLN A 119 7.12 -2.06 16.52
C GLN A 119 6.11 -2.55 15.47
N LEU A 120 5.86 -1.77 14.42
CA LEU A 120 5.05 -2.19 13.28
C LEU A 120 5.64 -3.45 12.63
N LEU A 121 6.94 -3.49 12.36
CA LEU A 121 7.58 -4.68 11.78
C LEU A 121 7.39 -5.92 12.67
N LYS A 122 7.54 -5.77 14.00
CA LYS A 122 7.26 -6.87 14.94
C LYS A 122 5.81 -7.35 14.84
N LEU A 123 4.85 -6.43 14.75
CA LEU A 123 3.44 -6.77 14.56
C LEU A 123 3.21 -7.51 13.23
N LEU A 124 3.80 -7.04 12.13
CA LEU A 124 3.67 -7.69 10.83
C LEU A 124 4.19 -9.12 10.86
N GLN A 125 5.30 -9.36 11.57
CA GLN A 125 5.91 -10.68 11.75
C GLN A 125 5.05 -11.67 12.55
N THR A 126 4.02 -11.22 13.27
CA THR A 126 3.10 -12.12 14.01
C THR A 126 1.88 -12.52 13.20
N LEU A 127 1.70 -11.96 12.00
CA LEU A 127 0.57 -12.28 11.13
C LEU A 127 0.80 -13.61 10.39
N PRO A 128 -0.25 -14.45 10.26
CA PRO A 128 -0.13 -15.72 9.54
C PRO A 128 0.05 -15.49 8.03
N ALA A 129 0.97 -16.22 7.41
CA ALA A 129 1.31 -16.08 5.99
C ALA A 129 0.08 -16.17 5.06
N ALA A 130 -0.82 -17.14 5.33
CA ALA A 130 -2.05 -17.32 4.58
C ALA A 130 -2.98 -16.08 4.62
N GLY A 131 -2.95 -15.30 5.71
CA GLY A 131 -3.72 -14.08 5.84
C GLY A 131 -3.06 -12.85 5.19
N VAL A 132 -1.74 -12.91 4.94
CA VAL A 132 -0.97 -11.83 4.31
C VAL A 132 -1.05 -11.91 2.80
N ALA A 133 -0.99 -13.12 2.22
CA ALA A 133 -1.02 -13.37 0.78
C ALA A 133 -2.10 -12.59 0.00
N PRO A 134 -3.36 -12.46 0.48
CA PRO A 134 -4.40 -11.71 -0.23
C PRO A 134 -4.14 -10.19 -0.31
N ALA A 135 -3.35 -9.65 0.61
CA ALA A 135 -3.12 -8.22 0.77
C ALA A 135 -1.72 -7.77 0.28
N VAL A 136 -0.99 -8.65 -0.41
CA VAL A 136 0.39 -8.40 -0.85
C VAL A 136 0.49 -7.22 -1.82
N ASP A 137 -0.47 -7.04 -2.73
CA ASP A 137 -0.47 -5.89 -3.66
C ASP A 137 -0.50 -4.56 -2.90
N ASN A 138 -1.41 -4.44 -1.94
CA ASN A 138 -1.52 -3.26 -1.07
C ASN A 138 -0.26 -3.08 -0.21
N ALA A 139 0.27 -4.16 0.37
CA ALA A 139 1.51 -4.12 1.14
C ALA A 139 2.70 -3.65 0.30
N ALA A 140 2.86 -4.22 -0.90
CA ALA A 140 3.94 -3.89 -1.83
C ALA A 140 3.90 -2.41 -2.23
N MET A 141 2.72 -1.83 -2.42
CA MET A 141 2.58 -0.39 -2.67
C MET A 141 3.20 0.47 -1.56
N PHE A 142 2.81 0.23 -0.31
CA PHE A 142 3.33 1.01 0.83
C PHE A 142 4.82 0.75 1.09
N VAL A 143 5.28 -0.50 0.93
CA VAL A 143 6.69 -0.84 1.06
C VAL A 143 7.52 -0.13 0.00
N ARG A 144 7.11 -0.15 -1.28
CA ARG A 144 7.80 0.58 -2.36
C ARG A 144 7.87 2.07 -2.08
N ALA A 145 6.77 2.67 -1.63
CA ALA A 145 6.75 4.09 -1.26
C ALA A 145 7.73 4.42 -0.13
N GLY A 146 7.79 3.57 0.91
CA GLY A 146 8.75 3.69 2.01
C GLY A 146 10.20 3.52 1.55
N MET A 147 10.47 2.57 0.67
CA MET A 147 11.79 2.30 0.09
C MET A 147 12.35 3.50 -0.68
N THR A 148 11.51 4.25 -1.40
CA THR A 148 11.90 5.48 -2.11
C THR A 148 11.80 6.75 -1.27
N HIS A 149 11.60 6.64 0.05
CA HIS A 149 11.42 7.79 0.91
C HIS A 149 12.71 8.64 1.03
N LEU A 150 12.55 9.96 1.22
CA LEU A 150 13.67 10.90 1.31
C LEU A 150 14.56 10.63 2.54
N SER A 151 13.96 10.25 3.67
CA SER A 151 14.70 9.82 4.85
C SER A 151 15.28 8.42 4.66
N ASN A 152 16.61 8.31 4.78
CA ASN A 152 17.33 7.03 4.69
C ASN A 152 16.92 6.07 5.80
N ASP A 153 16.56 6.55 7.00
CA ASP A 153 16.13 5.66 8.08
C ASP A 153 14.79 5.00 7.74
N ILE A 154 13.84 5.75 7.17
CA ILE A 154 12.55 5.20 6.70
C ILE A 154 12.78 4.23 5.53
N SER A 155 13.64 4.59 4.58
CA SER A 155 13.98 3.75 3.43
C SER A 155 14.60 2.39 3.83
N ASN A 156 15.53 2.39 4.79
CA ASN A 156 16.15 1.17 5.31
C ASN A 156 15.19 0.32 6.18
N ASP A 157 14.30 0.96 6.95
CA ASP A 157 13.28 0.24 7.72
C ASP A 157 12.23 -0.39 6.79
N ALA A 158 11.81 0.33 5.75
CA ALA A 158 10.90 -0.19 4.72
C ALA A 158 11.52 -1.38 3.96
N LEU A 159 12.84 -1.36 3.72
CA LEU A 159 13.55 -2.52 3.17
C LEU A 159 13.44 -3.75 4.09
N SER A 160 13.45 -3.56 5.41
CA SER A 160 13.27 -4.66 6.37
C SER A 160 11.83 -5.21 6.33
N VAL A 161 10.84 -4.39 5.97
CA VAL A 161 9.47 -4.84 5.69
C VAL A 161 9.40 -5.59 4.35
N MET A 162 10.18 -5.18 3.34
CA MET A 162 10.31 -5.93 2.08
C MET A 162 10.90 -7.34 2.32
N ASP A 163 11.93 -7.45 3.17
CA ASP A 163 12.49 -8.76 3.56
C ASP A 163 11.43 -9.66 4.23
N TRP A 164 10.62 -9.10 5.12
CA TRP A 164 9.49 -9.83 5.73
C TRP A 164 8.45 -10.27 4.70
N LEU A 165 8.11 -9.40 3.75
CA LEU A 165 7.11 -9.70 2.73
C LEU A 165 7.61 -10.81 1.78
N LEU A 166 8.90 -10.78 1.42
CA LEU A 166 9.56 -11.82 0.64
C LEU A 166 9.56 -13.18 1.36
N LEU A 167 9.84 -13.19 2.66
CA LEU A 167 9.83 -14.42 3.46
C LEU A 167 8.42 -15.00 3.61
N THR A 168 7.41 -14.14 3.72
CA THR A 168 6.04 -14.55 4.07
C THR A 168 5.19 -14.89 2.84
N ALA A 169 5.31 -14.10 1.77
CA ALA A 169 4.47 -14.19 0.58
C ALA A 169 5.24 -13.79 -0.69
N GLY A 170 6.48 -14.27 -0.81
CA GLY A 170 7.38 -13.92 -1.90
C GLY A 170 6.85 -14.28 -3.29
N ASP A 171 6.25 -15.46 -3.44
CA ASP A 171 5.69 -15.90 -4.73
C ASP A 171 4.53 -14.98 -5.17
N GLN A 172 3.66 -14.59 -4.23
CA GLN A 172 2.57 -13.63 -4.51
C GLN A 172 3.10 -12.22 -4.78
N LEU A 173 4.21 -11.82 -4.15
CA LEU A 173 4.81 -10.49 -4.33
C LEU A 173 5.35 -10.29 -5.74
N VAL A 174 6.00 -11.30 -6.32
CA VAL A 174 6.58 -11.18 -7.67
C VAL A 174 5.51 -11.29 -8.76
N SER A 175 4.41 -11.99 -8.50
CA SER A 175 3.33 -12.22 -9.47
C SER A 175 2.17 -11.21 -9.37
N CYS A 176 2.11 -10.36 -8.35
CA CYS A 176 1.04 -9.35 -8.22
C CYS A 176 1.20 -8.20 -9.25
N PRO A 177 0.15 -7.38 -9.49
CA PRO A 177 0.22 -6.24 -10.40
C PRO A 177 1.34 -5.27 -10.04
N GLY A 178 2.28 -5.05 -10.98
CA GLY A 178 3.48 -4.24 -10.72
C GLY A 178 4.38 -4.78 -9.59
N GLY A 179 4.17 -6.01 -9.16
CA GLY A 179 5.01 -6.70 -8.17
C GLY A 179 6.43 -6.91 -8.67
N TRP A 180 6.60 -7.17 -9.97
CA TRP A 180 7.89 -7.32 -10.61
C TRP A 180 8.52 -5.97 -11.02
N VAL A 181 8.02 -5.34 -12.08
CA VAL A 181 8.68 -4.19 -12.72
C VAL A 181 8.74 -2.95 -11.82
N LYS A 182 7.66 -2.55 -11.14
CA LYS A 182 7.72 -1.39 -10.21
C LYS A 182 8.67 -1.65 -9.04
N THR A 183 8.75 -2.89 -8.56
CA THR A 183 9.67 -3.24 -7.47
C THR A 183 11.12 -3.18 -7.93
N LEU A 184 11.44 -3.69 -9.14
CA LEU A 184 12.77 -3.53 -9.76
C LEU A 184 13.13 -2.04 -9.95
N ASN A 185 12.20 -1.23 -10.46
CA ASN A 185 12.38 0.22 -10.58
C ASN A 185 12.62 0.87 -9.20
N THR A 186 11.95 0.41 -8.15
CA THR A 186 12.13 0.89 -6.77
C THR A 186 13.54 0.57 -6.26
N PHE A 187 14.06 -0.64 -6.53
CA PHE A 187 15.44 -0.99 -6.22
C PHE A 187 16.44 -0.16 -7.01
N CYS A 188 16.20 0.06 -8.30
CA CYS A 188 17.04 0.97 -9.11
C CYS A 188 17.09 2.37 -8.50
N ALA A 189 15.93 2.95 -8.16
CA ALA A 189 15.85 4.26 -7.54
C ALA A 189 16.59 4.32 -6.19
N MET A 190 16.43 3.30 -5.35
CA MET A 190 17.12 3.20 -4.06
C MET A 190 18.64 3.12 -4.21
N MET A 191 19.12 2.36 -5.20
CA MET A 191 20.55 2.14 -5.48
C MET A 191 21.18 3.23 -6.34
N GLY A 192 20.38 4.18 -6.86
CA GLY A 192 20.84 5.20 -7.81
C GLY A 192 21.18 4.63 -9.20
N TRP A 193 20.63 3.49 -9.57
CA TRP A 193 20.80 2.88 -10.89
C TRP A 193 19.75 3.43 -11.85
N ILE A 194 20.14 3.73 -13.08
CA ILE A 194 19.23 4.26 -14.12
C ILE A 194 18.86 3.12 -15.07
N PRO A 195 17.59 2.67 -15.11
CA PRO A 195 17.13 1.69 -16.08
C PRO A 195 17.29 2.21 -17.52
N THR A 196 17.55 1.31 -18.47
CA THR A 196 17.88 1.66 -19.87
C THR A 196 16.78 2.43 -20.60
N THR A 197 15.53 2.35 -20.13
CA THR A 197 14.35 2.95 -20.78
C THR A 197 14.02 4.38 -20.33
N VAL A 198 14.69 4.93 -19.31
CA VAL A 198 14.32 6.26 -18.77
C VAL A 198 15.08 7.37 -19.48
N LYS A 199 14.54 7.88 -20.59
CA LYS A 199 14.98 9.15 -21.19
C LYS A 199 14.41 10.32 -20.38
N GLY A 200 15.24 10.91 -19.51
CA GLY A 200 15.07 12.29 -19.04
C GLY A 200 13.83 12.58 -18.17
N GLY A 201 13.68 11.90 -17.04
CA GLY A 201 12.70 12.25 -16.00
C GLY A 201 13.38 12.61 -14.66
N TRP A 202 12.66 13.33 -13.79
CA TRP A 202 13.07 13.89 -12.48
C TRP A 202 13.86 12.91 -11.54
N THR A 203 13.86 11.61 -11.81
CA THR A 203 14.63 10.59 -11.07
C THR A 203 16.14 10.62 -11.35
N ALA A 204 16.60 11.31 -12.40
CA ALA A 204 18.02 11.49 -12.69
C ALA A 204 18.80 12.24 -11.58
N GLY A 205 18.10 12.97 -10.71
CA GLY A 205 18.71 13.66 -9.56
C GLY A 205 19.13 12.77 -8.39
N SER A 206 18.80 11.47 -8.39
CA SER A 206 19.17 10.54 -7.30
C SER A 206 20.60 9.98 -7.39
N ALA A 207 21.35 10.35 -8.44
CA ALA A 207 22.73 9.91 -8.66
C ALA A 207 23.75 10.40 -7.59
N GLY A 208 23.31 11.21 -6.61
CA GLY A 208 24.17 11.87 -5.63
C GLY A 208 24.19 11.28 -4.21
N ARG A 209 23.69 10.06 -3.96
CA ARG A 209 23.76 9.43 -2.62
C ARG A 209 25.06 8.64 -2.41
N THR A 210 26.20 9.32 -2.51
CA THR A 210 27.53 8.74 -2.23
C THR A 210 28.22 9.53 -1.13
N SER A 211 27.93 9.18 0.12
CA SER A 211 28.81 9.46 1.26
C SER A 211 29.27 8.10 1.79
N LEU A 212 30.57 7.83 1.76
CA LEU A 212 31.18 6.60 2.25
C LEU A 212 31.29 6.62 3.78
N LYS A 213 30.19 6.31 4.49
CA LYS A 213 30.28 5.89 5.90
C LYS A 213 30.13 4.38 5.99
N ALA A 214 30.75 3.76 7.00
CA ALA A 214 30.64 2.31 7.21
C ALA A 214 29.18 1.83 7.36
N LYS A 215 28.31 2.65 7.97
CA LYS A 215 26.86 2.42 8.05
C LYS A 215 26.20 2.35 6.66
N ASP A 216 26.66 3.19 5.72
CA ASP A 216 26.14 3.22 4.35
C ASP A 216 26.58 1.98 3.56
N ALA A 217 27.79 1.47 3.79
CA ALA A 217 28.25 0.21 3.19
C ALA A 217 27.45 -1.02 3.68
N LEU A 218 27.10 -1.07 4.97
CA LEU A 218 26.24 -2.13 5.52
C LEU A 218 24.81 -2.06 4.97
N ASN A 219 24.26 -0.85 4.86
CA ASN A 219 22.95 -0.64 4.26
C ASN A 219 22.93 -1.07 2.78
N ARG A 220 23.96 -0.70 1.99
CA ARG A 220 24.13 -1.18 0.61
C ARG A 220 24.21 -2.70 0.52
N ALA A 221 24.95 -3.35 1.42
CA ALA A 221 25.02 -4.81 1.46
C ALA A 221 23.66 -5.45 1.76
N ARG A 222 22.85 -4.83 2.63
CA ARG A 222 21.47 -5.27 2.90
C ARG A 222 20.59 -5.11 1.67
N GLN A 223 20.60 -3.93 1.04
CA GLN A 223 19.86 -3.67 -0.21
C GLN A 223 20.16 -4.72 -1.27
N MET A 224 21.44 -5.06 -1.42
CA MET A 224 21.89 -6.09 -2.35
C MET A 224 21.40 -7.50 -1.99
N THR A 225 21.43 -7.84 -0.70
CA THR A 225 20.92 -9.13 -0.20
C THR A 225 19.41 -9.26 -0.42
N THR A 226 18.64 -8.23 -0.06
CA THR A 226 17.18 -8.21 -0.28
C THR A 226 16.84 -8.30 -1.77
N LEU A 227 17.57 -7.56 -2.62
CA LEU A 227 17.41 -7.65 -4.08
C LEU A 227 17.76 -9.05 -4.60
N THR A 228 18.81 -9.68 -4.07
CA THR A 228 19.19 -11.06 -4.41
C THR A 228 18.05 -12.01 -4.08
N ASN A 229 17.44 -11.88 -2.90
CA ASN A 229 16.30 -12.70 -2.50
C ASN A 229 15.08 -12.45 -3.39
N PHE A 230 14.79 -11.18 -3.72
CA PHE A 230 13.73 -10.82 -4.66
C PHE A 230 13.94 -11.46 -6.05
N LEU A 231 15.14 -11.39 -6.60
CA LEU A 231 15.46 -12.02 -7.89
C LEU A 231 15.41 -13.55 -7.82
N ARG A 232 15.87 -14.16 -6.72
CA ARG A 232 15.75 -15.63 -6.53
C ARG A 232 14.30 -16.09 -6.55
N THR A 233 13.42 -15.39 -5.84
CA THR A 233 11.98 -15.67 -5.85
C THR A 233 11.38 -15.42 -7.23
N GLY A 234 11.82 -14.35 -7.90
CA GLY A 234 11.39 -13.99 -9.25
C GLY A 234 11.80 -14.97 -10.35
N PHE A 235 12.97 -15.58 -10.24
CA PHE A 235 13.53 -16.50 -11.24
C PHE A 235 13.32 -17.96 -10.90
N LYS A 236 12.75 -18.27 -9.72
CA LYS A 236 12.36 -19.62 -9.32
C LYS A 236 11.50 -20.23 -10.43
N GLU A 237 11.88 -21.41 -10.90
CA GLU A 237 11.08 -22.15 -11.85
C GLU A 237 9.83 -22.69 -11.15
N GLU A 238 8.68 -22.53 -11.79
CA GLU A 238 7.45 -23.12 -11.30
C GLU A 238 7.52 -24.62 -11.48
N SER A 239 7.20 -25.36 -10.43
CA SER A 239 7.18 -26.82 -10.50
C SER A 239 6.08 -27.24 -11.46
N ILE A 240 6.46 -27.66 -12.66
CA ILE A 240 5.53 -28.25 -13.63
C ILE A 240 5.02 -29.55 -12.99
N LEU A 241 3.77 -29.53 -12.54
CA LEU A 241 3.13 -30.76 -12.07
C LEU A 241 3.01 -31.72 -13.26
N PRO A 242 3.30 -33.02 -13.08
CA PRO A 242 3.17 -33.99 -14.14
C PRO A 242 1.72 -33.98 -14.65
N TRP A 243 1.56 -33.93 -15.97
CA TRP A 243 0.23 -33.88 -16.58
C TRP A 243 -0.60 -35.08 -16.13
N SER A 244 -1.76 -34.78 -15.54
CA SER A 244 -2.75 -35.77 -15.14
C SER A 244 -4.10 -35.36 -15.73
N PRO A 245 -4.80 -36.27 -16.45
CA PRO A 245 -6.11 -35.97 -17.02
C PRO A 245 -7.11 -35.44 -16.00
N LEU A 246 -7.08 -35.98 -14.77
CA LEU A 246 -7.95 -35.54 -13.68
C LEU A 246 -7.59 -34.11 -13.23
N GLN A 247 -6.30 -33.81 -13.05
CA GLN A 247 -5.86 -32.47 -12.65
C GLN A 247 -6.18 -31.41 -13.70
N TYR A 248 -6.12 -31.76 -14.99
CA TYR A 248 -6.50 -30.84 -16.06
C TYR A 248 -7.97 -30.41 -15.94
N TRP A 249 -8.87 -31.36 -15.77
CA TRP A 249 -10.30 -31.08 -15.60
C TRP A 249 -10.61 -30.42 -14.26
N ASP A 250 -9.95 -30.84 -13.18
CA ASP A 250 -10.08 -30.21 -11.87
C ASP A 250 -9.66 -28.73 -11.93
N ASN A 251 -8.54 -28.40 -12.59
CA ASN A 251 -8.08 -27.02 -12.74
C ASN A 251 -9.06 -26.14 -13.53
N LEU A 252 -9.83 -26.71 -14.46
CA LEU A 252 -10.81 -25.97 -15.27
C LEU A 252 -12.16 -25.80 -14.58
N TYR A 253 -12.60 -26.81 -13.82
CA TYR A 253 -13.98 -26.87 -13.30
C TYR A 253 -14.09 -26.73 -11.78
N THR A 254 -12.99 -26.72 -11.03
CA THR A 254 -13.01 -26.47 -9.58
C THR A 254 -12.76 -25.01 -9.25
N THR A 255 -13.36 -24.54 -8.16
CA THR A 255 -13.12 -23.18 -7.67
C THR A 255 -11.67 -23.05 -7.22
N PRO A 256 -10.89 -22.09 -7.77
CA PRO A 256 -9.51 -21.88 -7.34
C PRO A 256 -9.44 -21.56 -5.85
N ARG A 257 -8.38 -22.04 -5.18
CA ARG A 257 -8.13 -21.79 -3.75
C ARG A 257 -7.46 -20.44 -3.48
N GLU A 258 -6.96 -19.80 -4.53
CA GLU A 258 -6.36 -18.47 -4.44
C GLU A 258 -7.45 -17.40 -4.27
N THR A 259 -7.11 -16.30 -3.60
CA THR A 259 -8.11 -15.25 -3.34
C THR A 259 -8.54 -14.51 -4.60
N ASN A 260 -7.63 -14.31 -5.56
CA ASN A 260 -7.89 -13.55 -6.79
C ASN A 260 -7.33 -14.27 -8.04
N PRO A 261 -7.87 -15.44 -8.40
CA PRO A 261 -7.30 -16.29 -9.45
C PRO A 261 -7.30 -15.63 -10.84
N PHE A 262 -8.26 -14.75 -11.12
CA PHE A 262 -8.41 -14.10 -12.43
C PHE A 262 -7.88 -12.66 -12.47
N ASN A 263 -7.03 -12.27 -11.50
CA ASN A 263 -6.52 -10.90 -11.43
C ASN A 263 -5.65 -10.51 -12.64
N TYR A 264 -5.04 -11.50 -13.32
CA TYR A 264 -4.27 -11.29 -14.54
C TYR A 264 -5.12 -10.79 -15.71
N VAL A 265 -6.43 -11.10 -15.73
CA VAL A 265 -7.34 -10.65 -16.80
C VAL A 265 -7.70 -9.17 -16.65
N ASN A 266 -7.66 -8.64 -15.42
CA ASN A 266 -7.90 -7.23 -15.11
C ASN A 266 -9.24 -6.67 -15.68
N LEU A 267 -10.32 -7.45 -15.63
CA LEU A 267 -11.62 -7.08 -16.23
C LEU A 267 -12.23 -5.80 -15.64
N SER A 268 -12.04 -5.58 -14.34
CA SER A 268 -12.67 -4.46 -13.60
C SER A 268 -11.67 -3.37 -13.18
N GLY A 269 -10.39 -3.53 -13.51
CA GLY A 269 -9.35 -2.57 -13.12
C GLY A 269 -9.08 -1.54 -14.22
N ALA A 270 -8.36 -0.48 -13.85
CA ALA A 270 -7.79 0.42 -14.85
C ALA A 270 -6.81 -0.34 -15.76
N ARG A 271 -6.70 0.08 -17.02
CA ARG A 271 -5.69 -0.45 -17.94
C ARG A 271 -4.31 -0.30 -17.30
N ARG A 272 -3.55 -1.39 -17.28
CA ARG A 272 -2.20 -1.42 -16.71
C ARG A 272 -1.19 -1.05 -17.78
N ASP A 273 -0.24 -0.20 -17.41
CA ASP A 273 0.97 0.04 -18.20
C ASP A 273 1.93 -1.14 -18.03
N GLU A 274 3.01 -1.20 -18.83
CA GLU A 274 4.00 -2.29 -18.74
C GLU A 274 4.61 -2.46 -17.34
N ASP A 275 4.75 -1.34 -16.61
CA ASP A 275 5.25 -1.32 -15.25
C ASP A 275 4.24 -1.89 -14.25
N GLY A 276 2.94 -1.73 -14.53
CA GLY A 276 1.84 -2.20 -13.68
C GLY A 276 1.33 -3.60 -14.03
N GLU A 277 1.87 -4.22 -15.08
CA GLU A 277 1.43 -5.52 -15.56
C GLU A 277 1.73 -6.66 -14.57
N MET A 278 0.98 -7.75 -14.67
CA MET A 278 1.24 -8.99 -13.93
C MET A 278 2.15 -9.90 -14.76
N TYR A 279 3.28 -10.29 -14.17
CA TYR A 279 4.19 -11.28 -14.76
C TYR A 279 4.12 -12.56 -13.92
N VAL A 280 3.16 -13.42 -14.23
CA VAL A 280 2.93 -14.66 -13.46
C VAL A 280 4.09 -15.62 -13.69
N ASP A 281 4.41 -15.90 -14.96
CA ASP A 281 5.43 -16.89 -15.32
C ASP A 281 6.85 -16.41 -15.04
N SER A 282 7.72 -17.34 -14.66
CA SER A 282 9.15 -17.08 -14.46
C SER A 282 9.84 -16.64 -15.77
N GLU A 283 9.44 -17.19 -16.92
CA GLU A 283 10.01 -16.85 -18.22
C GLU A 283 9.73 -15.40 -18.62
N SER A 284 8.47 -14.94 -18.48
CA SER A 284 8.11 -13.55 -18.74
C SER A 284 8.85 -12.57 -17.81
N ARG A 285 9.05 -12.96 -16.55
CA ARG A 285 9.86 -12.20 -15.57
C ARG A 285 11.33 -12.11 -16.00
N LYS A 286 11.94 -13.20 -16.48
CA LYS A 286 13.30 -13.23 -17.04
C LYS A 286 13.42 -12.36 -18.30
N GLN A 287 12.44 -12.42 -19.20
CA GLN A 287 12.42 -11.66 -20.45
C GLN A 287 12.40 -10.14 -20.21
N ILE A 288 11.47 -9.65 -19.38
CA ILE A 288 11.40 -8.22 -19.08
C ILE A 288 12.62 -7.74 -18.28
N PHE A 289 13.17 -8.59 -17.41
CA PHE A 289 14.42 -8.31 -16.69
C PHE A 289 15.58 -8.12 -17.67
N HIS A 290 15.74 -9.04 -18.63
CA HIS A 290 16.77 -8.94 -19.68
C HIS A 290 16.61 -7.66 -20.52
N LYS A 291 15.39 -7.38 -20.99
CA LYS A 291 15.10 -6.25 -21.89
C LYS A 291 15.36 -4.89 -21.23
N ARG A 292 15.01 -4.70 -19.96
CA ARG A 292 14.99 -3.37 -19.31
C ARG A 292 16.02 -3.15 -18.20
N PHE A 293 16.45 -4.21 -17.53
CA PHE A 293 17.18 -4.09 -16.26
C PHE A 293 18.59 -4.68 -16.31
N TYR A 294 18.84 -5.70 -17.14
CA TYR A 294 20.10 -6.43 -17.15
C TYR A 294 21.34 -5.54 -17.27
N GLU A 295 21.38 -4.62 -18.24
CA GLU A 295 22.54 -3.75 -18.44
C GLU A 295 22.77 -2.80 -17.25
N SER A 296 21.70 -2.20 -16.72
CA SER A 296 21.78 -1.30 -15.56
C SER A 296 22.25 -2.06 -14.31
N PHE A 297 21.76 -3.27 -14.10
CA PHE A 297 22.13 -4.11 -12.97
C PHE A 297 23.57 -4.59 -13.09
N ALA A 298 23.99 -5.06 -14.28
CA ALA A 298 25.37 -5.48 -14.51
C ALA A 298 26.37 -4.34 -14.23
N LYS A 299 26.10 -3.14 -14.73
CA LYS A 299 26.93 -1.94 -14.45
C LYS A 299 26.95 -1.59 -12.96
N GLY A 300 25.79 -1.59 -12.31
CA GLY A 300 25.66 -1.25 -10.88
C GLY A 300 26.33 -2.26 -9.95
N VAL A 301 26.21 -3.55 -10.26
CA VAL A 301 26.88 -4.65 -9.53
C VAL A 301 28.39 -4.55 -9.67
N GLU A 302 28.90 -4.33 -10.89
CA GLU A 302 30.34 -4.17 -11.13
C GLU A 302 30.91 -2.95 -10.40
N GLN A 303 30.17 -1.84 -10.33
CA GLN A 303 30.59 -0.67 -9.57
C GLN A 303 30.74 -0.98 -8.08
N ILE A 304 29.75 -1.63 -7.46
CA ILE A 304 29.77 -1.94 -6.02
C ILE A 304 30.81 -3.04 -5.71
N LYS A 305 31.04 -3.97 -6.64
CA LYS A 305 32.08 -4.99 -6.53
C LYS A 305 33.48 -4.37 -6.50
N LYS A 306 33.73 -3.34 -7.31
CA LYS A 306 34.98 -2.56 -7.30
C LYS A 306 35.18 -1.77 -6.00
N GLU A 307 34.11 -1.30 -5.37
CA GLU A 307 34.17 -0.64 -4.04
C GLU A 307 34.63 -1.61 -2.93
N GLY A 308 34.42 -2.93 -3.11
CA GLY A 308 34.90 -3.97 -2.20
C GLY A 308 34.15 -4.07 -0.86
N GLY A 309 34.74 -4.78 0.11
CA GLY A 309 34.18 -4.92 1.45
C GLY A 309 32.93 -5.80 1.54
N VAL A 310 32.05 -5.50 2.50
CA VAL A 310 30.80 -6.25 2.74
C VAL A 310 29.82 -6.07 1.58
N GLY A 311 29.76 -4.86 1.00
CA GLY A 311 28.94 -4.55 -0.17
C GLY A 311 29.37 -5.33 -1.40
N GLY A 312 30.67 -5.38 -1.70
CA GLY A 312 31.21 -6.14 -2.83
C GLY A 312 30.94 -7.65 -2.73
N ARG A 313 30.99 -8.25 -1.52
CA ARG A 313 30.61 -9.66 -1.32
C ARG A 313 29.13 -9.90 -1.60
N ALA A 314 28.26 -9.01 -1.15
CA ALA A 314 26.83 -9.11 -1.44
C ALA A 314 26.56 -8.94 -2.95
N ALA A 315 27.30 -8.05 -3.62
CA ALA A 315 27.20 -7.84 -5.06
C ALA A 315 27.60 -9.08 -5.87
N ALA A 316 28.66 -9.78 -5.47
CA ALA A 316 29.04 -11.06 -6.09
C ALA A 316 27.95 -12.13 -5.95
N GLY A 317 27.24 -12.16 -4.81
CA GLY A 317 26.08 -13.03 -4.61
C GLY A 317 24.92 -12.71 -5.57
N LEU A 318 24.67 -11.42 -5.82
CA LEU A 318 23.67 -11.00 -6.80
C LEU A 318 24.06 -11.38 -8.23
N GLU A 319 25.33 -11.14 -8.60
CA GLU A 319 25.89 -11.51 -9.92
C GLU A 319 25.75 -13.00 -10.20
N GLN A 320 26.02 -13.84 -9.20
CA GLN A 320 25.87 -15.28 -9.31
C GLN A 320 24.41 -15.69 -9.59
N VAL A 321 23.44 -15.03 -8.95
CA VAL A 321 22.01 -15.30 -9.19
C VAL A 321 21.60 -14.85 -10.59
N ILE A 322 22.03 -13.66 -11.02
CA ILE A 322 21.71 -13.15 -12.35
C ILE A 322 22.33 -14.07 -13.42
N SER A 323 23.61 -14.38 -13.31
CA SER A 323 24.30 -15.26 -14.28
C SER A 323 23.69 -16.66 -14.33
N ALA A 324 23.34 -17.25 -13.20
CA ALA A 324 22.68 -18.55 -13.15
C ALA A 324 21.29 -18.51 -13.81
N ALA A 325 20.47 -17.50 -13.48
CA ALA A 325 19.12 -17.37 -14.04
C ALA A 325 19.11 -17.11 -15.56
N MET A 326 20.15 -16.43 -16.07
CA MET A 326 20.26 -16.05 -17.48
C MET A 326 21.00 -17.10 -18.33
N LYS A 327 21.64 -18.10 -17.73
CA LYS A 327 22.38 -19.15 -18.46
C LYS A 327 21.46 -19.97 -19.38
N ASP A 328 20.25 -20.25 -18.89
CA ASP A 328 19.25 -21.06 -19.60
C ASP A 328 18.24 -20.19 -20.36
N TYR A 329 18.34 -18.86 -20.23
CA TYR A 329 17.45 -17.93 -20.93
C TYR A 329 17.87 -17.81 -22.39
N ARG A 330 16.99 -18.27 -23.29
CA ARG A 330 17.09 -17.97 -24.72
C ARG A 330 16.23 -16.75 -24.99
N THR A 331 16.80 -15.73 -25.62
CA THR A 331 16.00 -14.61 -26.15
C THR A 331 14.98 -15.19 -27.12
N SER A 332 13.71 -15.21 -26.71
CA SER A 332 12.64 -15.56 -27.62
C SER A 332 12.66 -14.56 -28.77
N ALA A 333 12.88 -15.06 -29.99
CA ALA A 333 12.81 -14.27 -31.21
C ALA A 333 11.35 -13.98 -31.63
N ALA A 334 10.37 -14.40 -30.82
CA ALA A 334 8.99 -14.03 -31.01
C ALA A 334 8.85 -12.53 -30.77
N ILE A 335 8.44 -11.81 -31.83
CA ILE A 335 8.10 -10.39 -31.78
C ILE A 335 7.04 -10.22 -30.70
N ASP A 336 7.31 -9.35 -29.72
CA ASP A 336 6.36 -9.05 -28.66
C ASP A 336 5.11 -8.45 -29.32
N THR A 337 3.91 -8.81 -28.85
CA THR A 337 2.65 -8.29 -29.42
C THR A 337 2.60 -6.76 -29.43
N LYS A 338 3.39 -6.12 -28.57
CA LYS A 338 3.58 -4.66 -28.54
C LYS A 338 4.51 -4.14 -29.61
N ASP A 339 5.58 -4.87 -29.94
CA ASP A 339 6.44 -4.54 -31.07
C ASP A 339 5.62 -4.63 -32.40
N LEU A 340 4.58 -5.46 -32.45
CA LEU A 340 3.60 -5.47 -33.55
C LEU A 340 2.64 -4.27 -33.54
N LEU A 341 2.30 -3.74 -32.36
CA LEU A 341 1.41 -2.57 -32.23
C LEU A 341 2.12 -1.25 -32.52
N GLU A 342 3.45 -1.17 -32.31
CA GLU A 342 4.26 -0.01 -32.69
C GLU A 342 4.54 0.08 -34.20
N LEU A 343 4.22 -0.97 -34.97
CA LEU A 343 4.35 -1.03 -36.42
C LEU A 343 3.15 -0.47 -37.20
N TRP A 344 2.11 0.03 -36.51
CA TRP A 344 0.89 0.58 -37.12
C TRP A 344 0.57 2.00 -36.68
#